data_AF-A0A920JIZ2-F1
#
_entry.id   AF-A0A920JIZ2-F1
#
_cell.length_a   1.000
_cell.length_b   1.000
_cell.length_c   1.000
_cell.angle_alpha   90.00
_cell.angle_beta   90.00
_cell.angle_gamma   90.00
#
_symmetry.space_group_name_H-M   'P 1'
#
loop_
_entity.id
_entity.type
_entity.pdbx_description
1 polymer ?
#
loop_
_entity_poly.entity_id
_entity_poly.type
_entity_poly.pdbx_seq_one_letter_code
_entity_poly.pdbx_strand_id
1 'polypeptide(L)'
;MDFDVVIVGGGPAGLSTSIKLMQISKKKSRSQHLPFREGVRDWSSYPIGSRHRHSALDTLLPDWESENGFIQTPVKKDEMLFLRERAVPSMFQIF
;
A
#
# COMPACT_ATOMS: atom_id res chain seq x y z
N MET A 1 -28.92 1.16 -11.16
CA MET A 1 -27.53 1.61 -11.41
C MET A 1 -26.73 0.36 -11.17
N ASP A 2 -26.40 -0.33 -12.25
CA ASP A 2 -26.10 -1.75 -12.19
C ASP A 2 -24.59 -1.91 -12.25
N PHE A 3 -24.05 -2.59 -11.24
CA PHE A 3 -22.63 -2.68 -11.02
C PHE A 3 -22.29 -4.13 -10.65
N ASP A 4 -21.21 -4.64 -11.22
CA ASP A 4 -20.80 -6.03 -10.97
C ASP A 4 -20.20 -6.19 -9.57
N VAL A 5 -19.48 -5.16 -9.11
CA VAL A 5 -18.78 -5.14 -7.81
C VAL A 5 -18.74 -3.70 -7.28
N VAL A 6 -19.14 -3.49 -6.03
CA VAL A 6 -18.97 -2.19 -5.35
C VAL A 6 -17.83 -2.29 -4.33
N ILE A 7 -16.87 -1.38 -4.42
CA ILE A 7 -15.75 -1.28 -3.47
C ILE A 7 -15.96 -0.03 -2.61
N VAL A 8 -16.01 -0.23 -1.29
CA VAL A 8 -16.20 0.85 -0.31
C VAL A 8 -14.85 1.18 0.33
N GLY A 9 -14.34 2.38 0.05
CA GLY A 9 -13.10 2.92 0.62
C GLY A 9 -11.92 2.93 -0.36
N GLY A 10 -11.20 4.06 -0.37
CA GLY A 10 -10.06 4.34 -1.27
C GLY A 10 -8.68 4.09 -0.68
N GLY A 11 -8.58 3.31 0.39
CA GLY A 11 -7.29 2.95 0.97
C GLY A 11 -6.51 1.93 0.13
N PRO A 12 -5.29 1.55 0.55
CA PRO A 12 -4.45 0.59 -0.17
C PRO A 12 -5.16 -0.72 -0.50
N ALA A 13 -5.98 -1.25 0.41
CA ALA A 13 -6.74 -2.47 0.18
C ALA A 13 -7.80 -2.30 -0.93
N GLY A 14 -8.62 -1.25 -0.84
CA GLY A 14 -9.68 -0.98 -1.83
C GLY A 14 -9.12 -0.70 -3.22
N LEU A 15 -8.07 0.12 -3.31
CA LEU A 15 -7.36 0.38 -4.56
C LEU A 15 -6.71 -0.88 -5.12
N SER A 16 -6.07 -1.70 -4.26
CA SER A 16 -5.47 -2.98 -4.69
C SER A 16 -6.51 -3.94 -5.27
N THR A 17 -7.68 -4.03 -4.63
CA THR A 17 -8.79 -4.85 -5.13
C THR A 17 -9.29 -4.34 -6.47
N SER A 18 -9.50 -3.03 -6.62
CA SER A 18 -9.90 -2.41 -7.89
C SER A 18 -8.92 -2.72 -9.01
N ILE A 19 -7.62 -2.50 -8.78
CA ILE A 19 -6.55 -2.77 -9.76
C ILE A 19 -6.57 -4.24 -10.16
N LYS A 20 -6.64 -5.15 -9.19
CA LYS A 20 -6.60 -6.59 -9.48
C LYS A 20 -7.84 -7.07 -10.26
N LEU A 21 -9.02 -6.56 -9.92
CA LEU A 21 -10.25 -6.86 -10.65
C LEU A 21 -10.17 -6.40 -12.10
N MET A 22 -9.67 -5.19 -12.35
CA MET A 22 -9.46 -4.69 -13.71
C MET A 22 -8.45 -5.56 -14.49
N GLN A 23 -7.34 -5.97 -13.88
CA GLN A 23 -6.36 -6.88 -14.51
C GLN A 23 -6.99 -8.22 -14.90
N ILE A 24 -7.78 -8.83 -14.00
CA ILE A 24 -8.49 -10.09 -14.25
C ILE A 24 -9.53 -9.91 -15.36
N SER A 25 -10.26 -8.79 -15.37
CA SER A 25 -11.26 -8.50 -16.38
C SER A 25 -10.65 -8.39 -17.77
N LYS A 26 -9.54 -7.65 -17.89
CA LYS A 26 -8.76 -7.53 -19.14
C LYS A 26 -8.27 -8.89 -19.61
N LYS A 27 -7.72 -9.72 -18.72
CA LYS A 27 -7.26 -11.08 -19.06
C LYS A 27 -8.41 -11.99 -19.54
N LYS A 28 -9.63 -11.79 -19.06
CA LYS A 28 -10.81 -12.57 -19.43
C LYS A 28 -11.65 -11.93 -20.54
N SER A 29 -11.18 -10.85 -21.17
CA SER A 29 -11.90 -10.07 -22.18
C SER A 29 -13.34 -9.71 -21.77
N ARG A 30 -13.55 -9.43 -20.48
CA ARG A 30 -14.84 -9.01 -19.94
C ARG A 30 -14.85 -7.49 -19.76
N SER A 31 -15.97 -6.87 -20.11
CA SER A 31 -16.28 -5.53 -19.64
C SER A 31 -16.73 -5.66 -18.18
N GLN A 32 -16.11 -4.91 -17.27
CA GLN A 32 -16.56 -4.78 -15.88
C GLN A 32 -16.96 -3.33 -15.64
N HIS A 33 -18.15 -3.13 -15.07
CA HIS A 33 -18.58 -1.82 -14.59
C HIS A 33 -18.28 -1.73 -13.10
N LEU A 34 -17.11 -1.18 -12.78
CA LEU A 34 -16.61 -1.00 -11.40
C LEU A 34 -16.90 0.43 -10.92
N PRO A 35 -17.95 0.66 -10.12
CA PRO A 35 -18.06 1.87 -9.33
C PRO A 35 -17.04 1.83 -8.20
N PHE A 36 -16.06 2.70 -8.29
CA PHE A 36 -15.31 3.10 -7.13
C PHE A 36 -16.09 4.21 -6.43
N ARG A 37 -16.58 3.96 -5.21
CA ARG A 37 -17.21 5.00 -4.37
C ARG A 37 -16.30 5.32 -3.21
N GLU A 38 -15.54 6.38 -3.38
CA GLU A 38 -14.72 6.97 -2.33
C GLU A 38 -15.60 7.85 -1.43
N GLY A 39 -15.55 7.60 -0.12
CA GLY A 39 -16.16 8.48 0.88
C GLY A 39 -15.24 9.64 1.31
N VAL A 40 -14.03 9.73 0.74
CA VAL A 40 -13.01 10.71 1.10
C VAL A 40 -12.59 11.48 -0.15
N ARG A 41 -12.67 12.80 -0.07
CA ARG A 41 -12.61 13.73 -1.20
C ARG A 41 -11.18 13.95 -1.73
N ASP A 42 -10.17 13.54 -0.97
CA ASP A 42 -8.76 13.78 -1.26
C ASP A 42 -7.92 12.59 -0.78
N TRP A 43 -7.23 11.94 -1.73
CA TRP A 43 -6.32 10.80 -1.55
C TRP A 43 -5.18 11.05 -0.54
N SER A 44 -4.91 12.32 -0.20
CA SER A 44 -3.79 12.79 0.62
C SER A 44 -4.11 13.01 2.11
N SER A 45 -5.32 12.69 2.57
CA SER A 45 -5.82 13.19 3.86
C SER A 45 -5.33 12.47 5.13
N TYR A 46 -4.55 11.39 5.01
CA TYR A 46 -4.07 10.64 6.18
C TYR A 46 -2.54 10.63 6.24
N PRO A 47 -1.91 11.25 7.27
CA PRO A 47 -0.49 11.05 7.52
C PRO A 47 -0.29 9.63 8.02
N ILE A 48 0.33 8.78 7.20
CA ILE A 48 0.65 7.39 7.56
C ILE A 48 2.17 7.30 7.74
N GLY A 49 2.61 6.88 8.93
CA GLY A 49 3.95 6.34 9.10
C GLY A 49 4.02 4.94 8.49
N SER A 50 4.01 4.85 7.16
CA SER A 50 3.95 3.57 6.45
C SER A 50 5.32 3.10 5.99
N ARG A 51 5.68 1.88 6.41
CA ARG A 51 6.72 1.08 5.75
C ARG A 51 6.04 0.04 4.88
N HIS A 52 6.22 0.16 3.57
CA HIS A 52 5.60 -0.73 2.60
C HIS A 52 6.52 -1.90 2.27
N ARG A 53 5.94 -3.09 2.13
CA ARG A 53 6.66 -4.28 1.66
C ARG A 53 6.65 -4.29 0.14
N HIS A 54 7.83 -4.28 -0.47
CA HIS A 54 8.00 -4.26 -1.93
C HIS A 54 7.25 -5.42 -2.60
N SER A 55 7.29 -6.61 -1.98
CA SER A 55 6.61 -7.82 -2.49
C SER A 55 5.11 -7.65 -2.79
N ALA A 56 4.41 -6.79 -2.06
CA ALA A 56 2.99 -6.53 -2.31
C ALA A 56 2.79 -5.71 -3.60
N LEU A 57 3.71 -4.77 -3.87
CA LEU A 57 3.73 -3.99 -5.10
C LEU A 57 4.21 -4.84 -6.28
N ASP A 58 5.25 -5.65 -6.11
CA ASP A 58 5.74 -6.55 -7.18
C ASP A 58 4.63 -7.47 -7.69
N THR A 59 3.75 -7.92 -6.80
CA THR A 59 2.61 -8.78 -7.14
C THR A 59 1.48 -8.03 -7.86
N LEU A 60 1.25 -6.77 -7.49
CA LEU A 60 0.10 -6.01 -7.96
C LEU A 60 0.43 -5.11 -9.16
N LEU A 61 1.61 -4.51 -9.17
CA LEU A 61 2.11 -3.50 -10.10
C LEU A 61 3.59 -3.83 -10.43
N PRO A 62 3.90 -4.83 -11.27
CA PRO A 62 5.27 -5.32 -11.46
C PRO A 62 6.31 -4.26 -11.86
N ASP A 63 5.88 -3.20 -12.55
CA ASP A 63 6.76 -2.15 -13.09
C ASP A 63 6.81 -0.88 -12.21
N TRP A 64 6.32 -0.96 -10.97
CA TRP A 64 6.14 0.19 -10.08
C TRP A 64 7.41 0.99 -9.77
N GLU A 65 8.58 0.35 -9.83
CA GLU A 65 9.87 1.01 -9.61
C GLU A 65 10.26 1.95 -10.75
N SER A 66 9.77 1.68 -11.97
CA SER A 66 10.15 2.41 -13.19
C SER A 66 9.29 3.66 -13.45
N GLU A 67 8.09 3.72 -12.89
CA GLU A 67 7.10 4.79 -13.12
C GLU A 67 7.28 5.98 -12.14
N ASN A 68 8.45 6.63 -12.14
CA ASN A 68 8.73 7.82 -11.31
C ASN A 68 8.48 7.60 -9.79
N GLY A 69 8.57 6.33 -9.36
CA GLY A 69 8.58 5.81 -7.99
C GLY A 69 7.80 6.63 -6.96
N PHE A 70 6.53 6.28 -6.72
CA PHE A 70 5.76 6.82 -5.58
C PHE A 70 6.34 6.43 -4.22
N ILE A 71 7.29 5.47 -4.19
CA ILE A 71 8.14 5.16 -3.03
C ILE A 71 9.57 5.58 -3.36
N GLN A 72 10.06 6.60 -2.66
CA GLN A 72 11.39 7.19 -2.93
C GLN A 72 12.41 6.90 -1.82
N THR A 73 11.96 6.40 -0.67
CA THR A 73 12.79 6.25 0.53
C THR A 73 12.93 4.77 0.90
N PRO A 74 14.02 4.10 0.49
CA PRO A 74 14.26 2.71 0.87
C PRO A 74 14.61 2.61 2.36
N VAL A 75 14.03 1.61 3.03
CA VAL A 75 14.40 1.26 4.41
C VAL A 75 15.78 0.60 4.38
N LYS A 76 16.77 1.23 5.00
CA LYS A 76 18.16 0.73 5.04
C LYS A 76 18.49 -0.08 6.29
N LYS A 77 17.82 0.21 7.40
CA LYS A 77 18.05 -0.42 8.71
C LYS A 77 16.74 -0.48 9.49
N ASP A 78 16.57 -1.54 10.26
CA ASP A 78 15.51 -1.64 11.26
C ASP A 78 16.16 -1.70 12.65
N GLU A 79 15.68 -0.88 13.57
CA GLU A 79 16.21 -0.79 14.93
C GLU A 79 15.05 -0.77 15.92
N MET A 80 15.22 -1.49 17.03
CA MET A 80 14.30 -1.43 18.16
C MET A 80 15.02 -0.79 19.33
N LEU A 81 14.48 0.31 19.84
CA LEU A 81 15.07 1.06 20.96
C LEU A 81 14.29 0.76 22.23
N PHE A 82 15.00 0.41 23.30
CA PHE A 82 14.43 0.30 24.64
C PHE A 82 14.66 1.62 25.40
N LEU A 83 13.61 2.42 25.52
CA LEU A 83 13.68 3.72 26.21
C LEU A 83 13.60 3.52 27.73
N ARG A 84 14.53 4.15 28.47
CA ARG A 84 14.56 4.19 29.94
C ARG A 84 14.61 5.65 30.40
N GLU A 85 14.10 5.92 31.59
CA GLU A 85 14.11 7.28 32.18
C GLU A 85 15.54 7.82 32.41
N ARG A 86 16.52 6.93 32.64
CA ARG A 86 17.95 7.27 32.64
C ARG A 86 18.70 6.55 31.53
N ALA A 87 19.58 7.29 30.86
CA ALA A 87 20.53 6.73 29.92
C ALA A 87 21.48 5.77 30.66
N VAL A 88 21.49 4.51 30.24
CA VAL A 88 22.50 3.52 30.62
C VAL A 88 23.23 3.17 29.32
N PRO A 89 24.58 3.16 29.27
CA PRO A 89 25.30 2.74 28.08
C PRO A 89 24.79 1.37 27.62
N SER A 90 24.35 1.26 26.36
CA SER A 90 23.67 0.08 25.84
C SER A 90 24.59 -1.15 25.84
N MET A 91 24.33 -2.11 26.72
CA MET A 91 24.94 -3.45 26.71
C MET A 91 23.90 -4.50 26.32
N PHE A 92 23.31 -4.38 25.13
CA PHE A 92 22.53 -5.46 24.54
C PHE A 92 22.71 -5.44 23.01
N GLN A 93 23.72 -6.14 22.52
CA GLN A 93 23.66 -6.79 21.22
C GLN A 93 22.85 -8.07 21.42
N ILE A 94 21.64 -8.12 20.89
CA ILE A 94 20.87 -9.36 20.76
C ILE A 94 20.83 -9.66 19.27
N PHE A 95 21.58 -10.71 18.89
CA PHE A 95 21.75 -11.39 17.61
C PHE A 95 22.15 -10.56 16.37
#